data_AF-A0A7L8XR32-F1
#
_entry.id   AF-A0A7L8XR32-F1
#
_cell.length_a   1.000
_cell.length_b   1.000
_cell.length_c   1.000
_cell.angle_alpha   90.00
_cell.angle_beta   90.00
_cell.angle_gamma   90.00
#
_symmetry.space_group_name_H-M   'P 1'
#
loop_
_entity.id
_entity.type
_entity.pdbx_description
1 polymer ?
#
loop_
_entity_poly.entity_id
_entity_poly.type
_entity_poly.pdbx_seq_one_letter_code
_entity_poly.pdbx_strand_id
1 'polypeptide(L)'
;MVKNSVISIIFQKENEENKGSVEFQVFSFTTKIRRLTSHLELHKKDFSSQRGLRKILGKRQRLLAYLSKRSRGRYKELIDELDIREIKTR
;
A
#
# COMPACT_ATOMS: atom_id res chain seq x y z
N MET A 1 -20.06 8.55 12.78
CA MET A 1 -20.17 7.09 12.52
C MET A 1 -18.77 6.57 12.28
N VAL A 2 -18.24 5.81 13.24
CA VAL A 2 -16.88 5.28 13.20
C VAL A 2 -16.80 4.32 12.00
N LYS A 3 -16.10 4.73 10.92
CA LYS A 3 -15.71 3.80 9.87
C LYS A 3 -14.75 2.81 10.54
N ASN A 4 -15.26 1.67 10.99
CA ASN A 4 -14.42 0.56 11.45
C ASN A 4 -13.47 0.24 10.30
N SER A 5 -12.23 0.72 10.44
CA SER A 5 -11.22 0.75 9.39
C SER A 5 -10.65 -0.66 9.28
N VAL A 6 -10.64 -1.27 8.10
CA VAL A 6 -9.99 -2.58 7.85
C VAL A 6 -8.53 -2.55 8.29
N ILE A 7 -7.86 -1.39 8.29
CA ILE A 7 -6.55 -1.13 8.91
C ILE A 7 -6.56 -1.46 10.41
N SER A 8 -7.58 -1.03 11.16
CA SER A 8 -7.69 -1.36 12.60
C SER A 8 -7.92 -2.86 12.83
N ILE A 9 -8.64 -3.54 11.93
CA ILE A 9 -8.85 -4.99 11.98
C ILE A 9 -7.56 -5.77 11.66
N ILE A 10 -6.79 -5.32 10.67
CA ILE A 10 -5.48 -5.88 10.31
C ILE A 10 -4.45 -5.65 11.43
N PHE A 11 -4.51 -4.50 12.10
CA PHE A 11 -3.61 -4.16 13.21
C PHE A 11 -3.98 -4.88 14.53
N GLN A 12 -5.27 -5.13 14.79
CA GLN A 12 -5.71 -5.83 16.00
C GLN A 12 -5.53 -7.35 15.96
N LYS A 13 -5.45 -7.97 14.76
CA LYS A 13 -5.13 -9.40 14.63
C LYS A 13 -3.62 -9.60 14.43
N GLU A 14 -2.86 -9.47 15.51
CA GLU A 14 -1.45 -9.88 15.64
C GLU A 14 -1.25 -11.41 15.52
N ASN A 15 -1.90 -12.08 14.57
CA ASN A 15 -1.48 -13.42 14.18
C ASN A 15 -0.36 -13.28 13.15
N GLU A 16 0.75 -14.00 13.34
CA GLU A 16 1.90 -14.02 12.41
C GLU A 16 1.49 -14.28 10.95
N GLU A 17 0.39 -15.01 10.74
CA GLU A 17 -0.21 -15.30 9.44
C GLU A 17 -0.61 -14.04 8.65
N ASN A 18 -1.01 -12.95 9.32
CA ASN A 18 -1.51 -11.74 8.64
C ASN A 18 -0.39 -10.87 8.06
N LYS A 19 0.87 -11.01 8.51
CA LYS A 19 2.02 -10.31 7.90
C LYS A 19 2.20 -10.69 6.42
N GLY A 20 1.80 -11.91 6.06
CA GLY A 20 1.85 -12.41 4.68
C GLY A 20 0.70 -11.91 3.79
N SER A 21 -0.36 -11.35 4.37
CA SER A 21 -1.54 -10.90 3.59
C SER A 21 -1.18 -9.79 2.60
N VAL A 22 -1.89 -9.76 1.47
CA VAL A 22 -1.66 -8.77 0.42
C VAL A 22 -2.00 -7.37 0.93
N GLU A 23 -3.07 -7.28 1.72
CA GLU A 23 -3.61 -6.09 2.35
C GLU A 23 -2.56 -5.46 3.30
N PHE A 24 -1.97 -6.26 4.19
CA PHE A 24 -0.91 -5.80 5.09
C PHE A 24 0.33 -5.33 4.33
N GLN A 25 0.76 -6.06 3.30
CA GLN A 25 1.92 -5.69 2.49
C GLN A 25 1.69 -4.36 1.75
N VAL A 26 0.51 -4.16 1.18
CA VAL A 26 0.13 -2.91 0.50
C VAL A 26 0.09 -1.74 1.49
N PHE A 27 -0.45 -1.93 2.69
CA PHE A 27 -0.40 -0.93 3.76
C PHE A 27 1.04 -0.58 4.14
N SER A 28 1.89 -1.57 4.41
CA SER A 28 3.30 -1.37 4.77
C SER A 28 4.06 -0.61 3.69
N PHE A 29 3.87 -0.95 2.42
CA PHE A 29 4.47 -0.23 1.31
C PHE A 29 3.93 1.20 1.18
N THR A 30 2.64 1.42 1.42
CA THR A 30 2.05 2.76 1.36
C THR A 30 2.62 3.67 2.44
N THR A 31 2.76 3.18 3.67
CA THR A 31 3.39 3.92 4.77
C THR A 31 4.86 4.25 4.46
N LYS A 32 5.62 3.29 3.90
CA LYS A 32 7.01 3.53 3.47
C LYS A 32 7.10 4.56 2.33
N ILE A 33 6.20 4.49 1.35
CA ILE A 33 6.13 5.46 0.24
C ILE A 33 5.89 6.86 0.79
N ARG A 34 4.88 7.05 1.66
CA ARG A 34 4.58 8.36 2.25
C ARG A 34 5.79 8.96 2.97
N ARG A 35 6.48 8.17 3.80
CA ARG A 35 7.69 8.60 4.51
C ARG A 35 8.84 8.97 3.57
N LEU A 36 9.12 8.14 2.56
CA LEU A 36 10.18 8.39 1.58
C LEU A 36 9.87 9.58 0.68
N THR A 37 8.61 9.81 0.33
CA THR A 37 8.19 10.98 -0.44
C THR A 37 8.52 12.27 0.31
N SER A 38 8.12 12.38 1.59
CA SER A 38 8.45 13.56 2.41
C SER A 38 9.97 13.74 2.60
N HIS A 39 10.73 12.64 2.73
CA HIS A 39 12.19 12.72 2.76
C HIS A 39 12.79 13.30 1.46
N LEU A 40 12.30 12.85 0.31
CA LEU A 40 12.80 13.29 -1.00
C LEU A 40 12.38 14.74 -1.35
N GLU A 41 11.32 15.27 -0.74
CA GLU A 41 10.95 16.69 -0.88
C GLU A 41 12.06 17.60 -0.34
N LEU A 42 12.69 17.20 0.78
CA LEU A 42 13.84 17.89 1.38
C LEU A 42 15.16 17.53 0.65
N HIS A 43 15.33 16.27 0.27
CA HIS A 43 16.57 15.74 -0.31
C HIS A 43 16.44 15.40 -1.80
N LYS A 44 16.16 16.42 -2.63
CA LYS A 44 15.86 16.25 -4.06
C LYS A 44 16.97 15.60 -4.90
N LYS A 45 18.22 15.62 -4.41
CA LYS A 45 19.39 15.03 -5.10
C LYS A 45 19.68 13.58 -4.68
N ASP A 46 18.90 12.98 -3.78
CA ASP A 46 19.08 11.57 -3.41
C ASP A 46 18.43 10.62 -4.44
N PHE A 47 19.21 10.34 -5.49
CA PHE A 47 18.79 9.44 -6.56
C PHE A 47 18.76 7.96 -6.13
N SER A 48 19.51 7.59 -5.09
CA SER A 48 19.56 6.22 -4.55
C SER A 48 18.23 5.88 -3.87
N SER A 49 17.75 6.76 -3.00
CA SER A 49 16.45 6.62 -2.35
C SER A 49 15.30 6.74 -3.35
N GLN A 50 15.40 7.62 -4.35
CA GLN A 50 14.39 7.72 -5.42
C GLN A 50 14.27 6.40 -6.21
N ARG A 51 15.39 5.73 -6.50
CA ARG A 51 15.39 4.40 -7.13
C ARG A 51 14.72 3.35 -6.24
N GLY A 52 15.00 3.38 -4.93
CA GLY A 52 14.34 2.52 -3.94
C GLY A 52 12.83 2.72 -3.89
N LEU A 53 12.39 3.99 -3.88
CA LEU A 53 10.98 4.37 -3.91
C LEU A 53 10.26 3.80 -5.14
N ARG A 54 10.85 3.94 -6.34
CA ARG A 54 10.27 3.39 -7.58
C ARG A 54 10.11 1.87 -7.50
N LYS A 55 11.07 1.14 -6.91
CA LYS A 55 10.96 -0.31 -6.71
C LYS A 55 9.80 -0.68 -5.78
N ILE A 56 9.62 0.05 -4.68
CA ILE A 56 8.51 -0.18 -3.73
C ILE A 56 7.17 0.10 -4.41
N LEU A 57 7.07 1.19 -5.17
CA LEU A 57 5.87 1.57 -5.89
C LEU A 57 5.45 0.50 -6.92
N GLY A 58 6.40 -0.05 -7.67
CA GLY A 58 6.16 -1.16 -8.60
C GLY A 58 5.78 -2.48 -7.92
N LYS A 59 6.32 -2.77 -6.72
CA LYS A 59 5.88 -3.93 -5.92
C LYS A 59 4.43 -3.77 -5.46
N ARG A 60 4.07 -2.60 -4.92
CA ARG A 60 2.70 -2.29 -4.49
C ARG A 60 1.70 -2.39 -5.65
N GLN A 61 2.06 -1.87 -6.82
CA GLN A 61 1.20 -1.94 -8.01
C GLN A 61 0.92 -3.39 -8.44
N ARG A 62 1.92 -4.28 -8.41
CA ARG A 62 1.73 -5.70 -8.73
C ARG A 62 0.82 -6.41 -7.73
N LEU A 63 0.96 -6.11 -6.43
CA LEU A 63 0.09 -6.66 -5.39
C LEU A 63 -1.36 -6.20 -5.55
N LEU A 64 -1.58 -4.92 -5.83
CA LEU A 64 -2.91 -4.37 -6.09
C LEU A 64 -3.54 -4.98 -7.36
N ALA A 65 -2.76 -5.16 -8.42
CA ALA A 65 -3.23 -5.83 -9.65
C ALA A 65 -3.54 -7.32 -9.42
N TYR A 66 -2.81 -7.99 -8.53
CA TYR A 66 -3.14 -9.36 -8.11
C TYR A 66 -4.45 -9.39 -7.31
N LEU A 67 -4.61 -8.48 -6.33
CA LEU A 67 -5.80 -8.42 -5.50
C LEU A 67 -7.05 -8.09 -6.32
N SER A 68 -6.94 -7.16 -7.29
CA SER A 68 -8.06 -6.80 -8.17
C SER A 68 -8.53 -7.97 -9.05
N LYS A 69 -7.61 -8.82 -9.49
CA LYS A 69 -7.93 -10.06 -10.23
C LYS A 69 -8.60 -11.12 -9.33
N ARG A 70 -8.15 -11.24 -8.08
CA ARG A 70 -8.64 -12.27 -7.15
C ARG A 70 -9.96 -11.88 -6.47
N SER A 71 -10.14 -10.61 -6.12
CA SER A 71 -11.31 -10.11 -5.40
C SER A 71 -11.47 -8.61 -5.59
N ARG A 72 -12.45 -8.20 -6.42
CA ARG A 72 -12.73 -6.78 -6.67
C ARG A 72 -13.24 -6.04 -5.43
N GLY A 73 -14.03 -6.69 -4.57
CA GLY A 73 -14.56 -6.10 -3.34
C GLY A 73 -13.43 -5.68 -2.38
N ARG A 74 -12.56 -6.62 -2.02
CA ARG A 74 -11.39 -6.35 -1.17
C ARG A 74 -10.42 -5.33 -1.78
N TYR A 75 -10.25 -5.36 -3.10
CA TYR A 75 -9.46 -4.35 -3.79
C TYR A 75 -10.04 -2.95 -3.60
N LYS A 76 -11.35 -2.79 -3.84
CA LYS A 76 -12.03 -1.50 -3.73
C LYS A 76 -11.99 -0.95 -2.30
N GLU A 77 -12.31 -1.80 -1.32
CA GLU A 77 -12.22 -1.44 0.10
C GLU A 77 -10.80 -0.97 0.47
N LEU A 78 -9.77 -1.71 0.03
CA LEU A 78 -8.38 -1.40 0.35
C LEU A 78 -7.90 -0.09 -0.27
N ILE A 79 -8.26 0.21 -1.53
CA ILE A 79 -7.86 1.46 -2.17
C ILE A 79 -8.58 2.68 -1.59
N ASP A 80 -9.87 2.52 -1.26
CA ASP A 80 -10.71 3.59 -0.68
C ASP A 80 -10.20 3.94 0.73
N GLU A 81 -9.78 2.94 1.48
CA GLU A 81 -9.25 3.14 2.84
C GLU A 81 -7.84 3.74 2.85
N LEU A 82 -6.98 3.30 1.93
CA LEU A 82 -5.59 3.77 1.85
C LEU A 82 -5.42 5.04 1.02
N ASP A 83 -6.50 5.57 0.45
CA ASP A 83 -6.51 6.69 -0.48
C ASP A 83 -5.49 6.48 -1.62
N ILE A 84 -5.56 5.30 -2.23
CA ILE A 84 -4.68 4.91 -3.35
C ILE A 84 -5.44 5.12 -4.65
N ARG A 85 -4.82 5.83 -5.59
CA ARG A 85 -5.37 6.00 -6.94
C ARG A 85 -5.64 4.66 -7.62
N GLU A 86 -6.83 4.53 -8.20
CA GLU A 86 -7.23 3.37 -9.00
C GLU A 86 -6.22 3.06 -10.12
N ILE A 87 -5.98 1.76 -10.33
CA ILE A 87 -5.17 1.28 -11.43
C ILE A 87 -6.03 1.31 -12.69
N LYS A 88 -5.62 2.12 -13.68
CA LYS A 88 -6.20 2.04 -15.02
C LYS A 88 -5.73 0.75 -15.69
N THR A 89 -6.53 -0.31 -15.61
CA THR A 89 -6.42 -1.44 -16.53
C THR A 89 -6.87 -0.95 -17.91
N ARG A 90 -5.93 -0.90 -18.85
CA ARG A 90 -6.25 -0.84 -20.29
C ARG A 90 -6.71 -2.22 -20.75
#